data_AF-A0A9W7FRN4-F1
#
_entry.id   AF-A0A9W7FRN4-F1
#
_cell.length_a   1.000
_cell.length_b   1.000
_cell.length_c   1.000
_cell.angle_alpha   90.00
_cell.angle_beta   90.00
_cell.angle_gamma   90.00
#
_symmetry.space_group_name_H-M   'P 1'
#
loop_
_entity.id
_entity.type
_entity.pdbx_description
1 polymer ?
#
loop_
_entity_poly.entity_id
_entity_poly.type
_entity_poly.pdbx_seq_one_letter_code
_entity_poly.pdbx_strand_id
1 'polypeptide(L)' 'MNGRQKFLILLLIVLTFFTFMASASPTTMWMEWAVVVVLVFFMLLFDLAFTNDNDFVFDPDADNWRRKTE' A
#
# COMPACT_ATOMS: atom_id res chain seq x y z
N MET A 1 -5.89 -1.72 -9.52
CA MET A 1 -5.45 -2.44 -8.31
C MET A 1 -5.25 -3.91 -8.59
N ASN A 2 -4.03 -4.40 -8.40
CA ASN A 2 -3.68 -5.81 -8.60
C ASN A 2 -4.14 -6.69 -7.41
N GLY A 3 -3.97 -8.02 -7.52
CA GLY A 3 -4.39 -8.96 -6.47
C GLY A 3 -3.67 -8.74 -5.13
N ARG A 4 -2.39 -8.36 -5.17
CA ARG A 4 -1.57 -8.05 -3.99
C ARG A 4 -2.13 -6.86 -3.22
N GLN A 5 -2.48 -5.76 -3.89
CA GLN A 5 -3.06 -4.56 -3.28
C GLN A 5 -4.42 -4.86 -2.65
N LYS A 6 -5.25 -5.69 -3.30
CA LYS A 6 -6.53 -6.14 -2.74
C LYS A 6 -6.33 -6.95 -1.46
N PHE A 7 -5.33 -7.84 -1.43
CA PHE A 7 -4.96 -8.59 -0.23
C PHE A 7 -4.48 -7.66 0.89
N LEU A 8 -3.60 -6.68 0.60
CA LEU A 8 -3.12 -5.71 1.59
C LEU A 8 -4.27 -4.89 2.19
N ILE A 9 -5.27 -4.50 1.39
CA ILE A 9 -6.46 -3.79 1.89
C ILE A 9 -7.31 -4.68 2.78
N LEU A 10 -7.54 -5.94 2.39
CA LEU A 10 -8.26 -6.89 3.23
C LEU A 10 -7.54 -7.08 4.58
N LEU A 11 -6.21 -7.25 4.53
CA LEU A 11 -5.38 -7.37 5.72
C LEU A 11 -5.48 -6.12 6.61
N LEU A 12 -5.46 -4.92 6.03
CA LEU A 12 -5.65 -3.67 6.76
C LEU A 12 -7.00 -3.60 7.46
N ILE A 13 -8.09 -4.00 6.79
CA ILE A 13 -9.43 -4.02 7.40
C ILE A 13 -9.45 -4.96 8.61
N VAL A 14 -8.91 -6.17 8.45
CA VAL A 14 -8.85 -7.18 9.51
C VAL A 14 -7.99 -6.71 10.69
N LEU A 15 -6.78 -6.19 10.43
CA LEU A 15 -5.88 -5.69 11.48
C LEU A 15 -6.44 -4.48 12.20
N THR A 16 -7.10 -3.57 11.47
CA THR A 16 -7.76 -2.41 12.07
C THR A 16 -8.89 -2.87 13.00
N PHE A 17 -9.70 -3.84 12.56
CA PHE A 17 -10.72 -4.44 13.42
C PHE A 17 -10.13 -5.06 14.70
N PHE A 18 -9.05 -5.84 14.59
CA PHE A 18 -8.37 -6.39 15.77
C PHE A 18 -7.77 -5.31 16.69
N THR A 19 -7.24 -4.23 16.11
CA THR A 19 -6.71 -3.09 16.87
C THR A 19 -7.80 -2.44 17.71
N PHE A 20 -8.99 -2.23 17.14
CA PHE A 20 -10.16 -1.72 17.87
C PHE A 20 -10.69 -2.72 18.92
N MET A 21 -10.67 -4.02 18.64
CA MET A 21 -11.05 -5.02 19.63
C MET A 21 -10.06 -5.04 20.81
N ALA A 22 -8.76 -4.89 20.54
CA ALA A 22 -7.72 -4.84 21.57
C ALA A 22 -7.83 -3.58 22.46
N SER A 23 -8.39 -2.48 21.96
CA SER A 23 -8.54 -1.25 22.76
C SER A 23 -9.65 -1.34 23.80
N ALA A 24 -10.52 -2.35 23.73
CA ALA A 24 -11.51 -2.64 24.76
C ALA A 24 -10.88 -3.27 26.03
N SER A 25 -9.64 -3.75 25.94
CA SER A 25 -8.86 -4.23 27.08
C SER A 25 -8.21 -3.06 27.83
N PRO A 26 -8.02 -3.13 29.16
CA PRO A 26 -7.26 -2.13 29.93
C PRO A 26 -5.74 -2.14 29.61
N THR A 27 -5.28 -3.03 28.73
CA THR A 27 -3.89 -3.11 28.30
C THR A 27 -3.59 -2.17 27.12
N THR A 28 -2.33 -1.74 26.99
CA THR A 28 -1.86 -0.91 25.86
C THR A 28 -1.57 -1.71 24.59
N MET A 29 -2.02 -2.98 24.51
CA MET A 29 -1.72 -3.89 23.39
C MET A 29 -2.25 -3.36 22.05
N TRP A 30 -3.34 -2.58 22.06
CA TRP A 30 -3.86 -1.93 20.86
C TRP A 30 -2.82 -1.02 20.18
N MET A 31 -1.90 -0.43 20.94
CA MET A 31 -0.84 0.42 20.37
C MET A 31 0.13 -0.41 19.53
N GLU A 32 0.47 -1.61 19.98
CA GLU A 32 1.34 -2.54 19.25
C GLU A 32 0.70 -2.94 17.92
N TRP A 33 -0.60 -3.26 17.94
CA TRP A 33 -1.36 -3.54 16.72
C TRP A 33 -1.50 -2.33 15.80
N ALA A 34 -1.66 -1.13 16.34
CA ALA A 34 -1.70 0.10 15.56
C ALA A 34 -0.38 0.34 14.80
N VAL A 35 0.77 0.03 15.40
CA VAL A 35 2.07 0.08 14.70
C VAL A 35 2.08 -0.86 13.50
N VAL A 36 1.57 -2.09 13.65
CA VAL A 36 1.47 -3.05 12.54
C VAL A 36 0.56 -2.52 11.42
N VAL A 37 -0.60 -1.95 11.77
CA VAL A 37 -1.52 -1.33 10.79
C VAL A 37 -0.81 -0.21 10.01
N VAL A 38 -0.07 0.67 10.69
CA VAL A 38 0.68 1.76 10.05
C VAL A 38 1.73 1.21 9.09
N LEU A 39 2.50 0.19 9.49
CA LEU A 39 3.51 -0.41 8.62
C LEU A 39 2.88 -1.02 7.35
N VAL A 40 1.79 -1.78 7.50
CA VAL A 40 1.06 -2.37 6.35
C VAL A 40 0.45 -1.29 5.46
N PHE A 41 -0.04 -0.19 6.05
CA PHE A 41 -0.55 0.95 5.31
C PHE A 41 0.53 1.57 4.42
N PHE A 42 1.73 1.79 4.98
CA PHE A 42 2.84 2.29 4.19
C PHE A 42 3.27 1.29 3.11
N MET A 43 3.28 -0.03 3.38
CA MET A 43 3.53 -1.02 2.32
C MET A 43 2.54 -0.91 1.16
N LEU A 44 1.24 -0.75 1.44
CA LEU A 44 0.23 -0.54 0.39
C LEU A 44 0.49 0.77 -0.38
N LEU A 45 0.84 1.85 0.32
CA LEU A 45 1.16 3.13 -0.29
C LEU A 45 2.36 3.02 -1.23
N PHE A 46 3.44 2.40 -0.78
CA PHE A 46 4.62 2.13 -1.63
C PHE A 46 4.24 1.27 -2.82
N ASP A 47 3.42 0.24 -2.62
CA ASP A 47 3.02 -0.66 -3.71
C ASP A 47 2.15 0.01 -4.77
N LEU A 48 1.32 0.99 -4.37
CA LEU A 48 0.53 1.80 -5.28
C LEU A 48 1.40 2.83 -6.01
N ALA A 49 2.39 3.40 -5.33
CA ALA A 49 3.21 4.48 -5.86
C ALA A 49 4.34 4.01 -6.78
N PHE A 50 4.89 2.81 -6.59
CA PHE A 50 6.13 2.39 -7.25
C PHE A 50 6.04 1.06 -8.02
N THR A 51 4.95 0.30 -7.88
CA THR A 51 4.84 -1.04 -8.49
C THR A 51 3.74 -1.10 -9.56
N ASN A 52 3.45 0.03 -10.20
CA ASN A 52 2.60 0.05 -11.38
C ASN A 52 3.41 -0.37 -12.60
N ASP A 53 3.10 -1.55 -13.12
CA ASP A 53 3.82 -2.15 -14.25
C ASP A 53 3.76 -1.29 -15.54
N ASN A 54 2.81 -0.35 -15.62
CA ASN A 54 2.66 0.56 -16.76
C ASN A 54 3.49 1.84 -16.66
N ASP A 55 4.11 2.13 -15.51
CA ASP A 55 4.85 3.39 -15.33
C ASP A 55 6.26 3.35 -15.95
N PHE A 56 6.81 2.15 -16.20
CA PHE A 56 8.05 1.99 -16.95
C PHE A 56 7.78 1.62 -18.41
N VAL A 57 7.66 2.63 -19.27
CA VAL A 57 7.67 2.45 -20.73
C VAL A 57 9.09 2.70 -21.22
N PHE A 58 9.88 1.64 -21.39
CA PHE A 58 11.14 1.72 -22.12
C PHE A 58 10.84 1.98 -23.60
N ASP A 59 11.04 3.22 -24.04
CA ASP A 59 10.94 3.62 -25.45
C ASP A 59 12.37 3.80 -25.99
N PRO A 60 12.90 2.84 -26.77
CA PRO A 60 14.28 2.92 -27.29
C PRO A 60 14.44 4.01 -28.36
N ASP A 61 13.35 4.56 -28.88
CA ASP A 61 13.36 5.63 -29.87
C ASP A 61 13.16 6.98 -29.18
N ALA A 62 14.24 7.76 -29.09
CA ALA A 62 14.24 9.08 -28.48
C ALA A 62 13.25 10.05 -29.17
N ASP A 63 12.96 9.88 -30.46
CA ASP A 63 12.01 10.74 -31.18
C ASP A 63 10.55 10.48 -30.78
N ASN A 64 10.21 9.28 -30.29
CA ASN A 64 8.89 8.99 -29.73
C ASN A 64 8.72 9.62 -28.34
N TRP A 65 9.81 9.71 -27.57
CA TRP A 65 9.79 10.35 -26.25
C TRP A 65 9.62 11.87 -26.36
N ARG A 66 10.31 12.51 -27.33
CA ARG A 66 10.16 13.95 -27.60
C ARG A 66 8.74 14.33 -28.04
N ARG A 67 8.09 13.48 -28.85
CA ARG A 67 6.69 13.67 -29.29
C ARG A 67 5.63 13.52 -28.20
N LYS A 68 5.95 12.88 -27.07
CA LYS A 68 5.03 12.69 -25.93
C LYS A 68 5.16 13.79 -24.86
N THR A 69 6.20 14.61 -24.95
CA THR A 69 6.57 15.61 -23.92
C THR A 69 6.37 17.07 -24.37
N GLU A 70 6.14 17.30 -25.67
CA GLU A 70 5.65 18.57 -26.26
C GLU A 70 4.13 18.54 -26.45
#